data_AF-A0A5N7C5N9-F1
#
_entry.id   AF-A0A5N7C5N9-F1
#
_cell.length_a   1.000
_cell.length_b   1.000
_cell.length_c   1.000
_cell.angle_alpha   90.00
_cell.angle_beta   90.00
_cell.angle_gamma   90.00
#
_symmetry.space_group_name_H-M   'P 1'
#
loop_
_entity.id
_entity.type
_entity.pdbx_description
1 polymer ?
#
loop_
_entity_poly.entity_id
_entity_poly.type
_entity_poly.pdbx_seq_one_letter_code
_entity_poly.pdbx_strand_id
1 'polypeptide(L)'
;MREGLDLPEFGYLPFDHFVLANWDAASPLSQNEQKRVLVEKWIALGKYGRNDYALATFEDPIPDYLPPEVPQDLLSEDDRAISNMLSSTLWIRTWFGGTDQTSQDAADTAYRRLRLEVLQQGRENYHVSCIREEFVFEDWRELSRDAEGPDVVGGIAAGRPGSVPGYLVAAMMHCPELFDGISDDDWRHFSGAERAEELEESDQSQAALVLVADRKACEEGWVLLLAVNHRGQILPFRVRERARETAQHAVNWLEGQPLSEIAFEENEDTEFYMREGDGWD
;
A
#
# COMPACT_ATOMS: atom_id res chain seq x y z
N MET A 1 -2.25 -22.44 8.91
CA MET A 1 -2.20 -23.49 7.86
C MET A 1 -3.37 -23.27 6.93
N ARG A 2 -3.13 -22.62 5.79
CA ARG A 2 -4.10 -22.47 4.69
C ARG A 2 -3.93 -23.67 3.76
N GLU A 3 -4.36 -24.85 4.19
CA GLU A 3 -4.42 -26.02 3.29
C GLU A 3 -5.62 -25.86 2.35
N GLY A 4 -5.37 -25.80 1.04
CA GLY A 4 -6.42 -25.86 0.01
C GLY A 4 -6.79 -24.56 -0.71
N LEU A 5 -5.99 -23.49 -0.61
CA LEU A 5 -6.07 -22.38 -1.58
C LEU A 5 -5.18 -22.72 -2.78
N ASP A 6 -5.75 -22.77 -3.98
CA ASP A 6 -4.98 -22.75 -5.22
C ASP A 6 -4.30 -21.38 -5.32
N LEU A 7 -3.07 -21.29 -4.81
CA LEU A 7 -2.26 -20.08 -4.90
C LEU A 7 -1.79 -19.94 -6.36
N PRO A 8 -1.88 -18.74 -6.95
CA PRO A 8 -1.40 -18.54 -8.30
C PRO A 8 0.11 -18.77 -8.36
N GLU A 9 0.55 -19.75 -9.17
CA GLU A 9 1.97 -19.98 -9.43
C GLU A 9 2.61 -18.78 -10.13
N PHE A 10 3.93 -18.76 -10.21
CA PHE A 10 4.62 -17.73 -10.98
C PHE A 10 4.20 -17.77 -12.45
N GLY A 11 3.83 -16.61 -13.00
CA GLY A 11 3.36 -16.45 -14.37
C GLY A 11 1.86 -16.17 -14.47
N TYR A 12 1.11 -16.38 -13.39
CA TYR A 12 -0.35 -16.13 -13.34
C TYR A 12 -0.71 -14.70 -12.95
N LEU A 13 0.25 -13.89 -12.50
CA LEU A 13 0.03 -12.51 -12.12
C LEU A 13 0.61 -11.54 -13.17
N PRO A 14 -0.05 -10.42 -13.47
CA PRO A 14 0.51 -9.38 -14.36
C PRO A 14 1.93 -8.94 -13.96
N PHE A 15 2.22 -8.85 -12.67
CA PHE A 15 3.55 -8.51 -12.17
C PHE A 15 4.58 -9.61 -12.47
N ASP A 16 4.20 -10.90 -12.53
CA ASP A 16 5.12 -11.97 -12.94
C ASP A 16 5.55 -11.78 -14.41
N HIS A 17 4.61 -11.40 -15.29
CA HIS A 17 4.90 -11.05 -16.69
C HIS A 17 5.80 -9.81 -16.78
N PHE A 18 5.58 -8.82 -15.92
CA PHE A 18 6.45 -7.64 -15.81
C PHE A 18 7.87 -8.01 -15.39
N VAL A 19 8.01 -8.90 -14.40
CA VAL A 19 9.30 -9.42 -13.94
C VAL A 19 10.01 -10.14 -15.08
N LEU A 20 9.33 -11.04 -15.80
CA LEU A 20 9.90 -11.76 -16.95
C LEU A 20 10.46 -10.80 -18.01
N ALA A 21 9.75 -9.71 -18.29
CA ALA A 21 10.16 -8.73 -19.29
C ALA A 21 11.30 -7.80 -18.84
N ASN A 22 11.48 -7.60 -17.53
CA ASN A 22 12.33 -6.53 -16.98
C ASN A 22 13.43 -7.01 -16.03
N TRP A 23 13.52 -8.30 -15.73
CA TRP A 23 14.57 -8.86 -14.88
C TRP A 23 15.95 -8.72 -15.53
N ASP A 24 16.93 -8.26 -14.76
CA ASP A 24 18.31 -8.11 -15.22
C ASP A 24 19.24 -9.09 -14.48
N ALA A 25 19.47 -10.25 -15.09
CA ALA A 25 20.36 -11.28 -14.57
C ALA A 25 21.83 -10.82 -14.48
N ALA A 26 22.22 -9.75 -15.18
CA ALA A 26 23.56 -9.19 -15.14
C ALA A 26 23.71 -8.06 -14.11
N SER A 27 22.61 -7.66 -13.45
CA SER A 27 22.62 -6.57 -12.47
C SER A 27 23.47 -6.94 -11.24
N PRO A 28 24.27 -6.00 -10.71
CA PRO A 28 25.03 -6.21 -9.48
C PRO A 28 24.16 -6.15 -8.21
N LEU A 29 22.88 -5.78 -8.35
CA LEU A 29 21.96 -5.66 -7.23
C LEU A 29 21.52 -7.03 -6.73
N SER A 30 21.29 -7.13 -5.42
CA SER A 30 20.65 -8.33 -4.84
C SER A 30 19.23 -8.51 -5.38
N GLN A 31 18.71 -9.74 -5.29
CA GLN A 31 17.36 -10.06 -5.75
C GLN A 31 16.29 -9.14 -5.13
N ASN A 32 16.42 -8.83 -3.84
CA ASN A 32 15.48 -7.95 -3.14
C ASN A 32 15.59 -6.48 -3.59
N GLU A 33 16.79 -5.99 -3.89
CA GLU A 33 17.00 -4.65 -4.43
C GLU A 33 16.43 -4.53 -5.85
N GLN A 34 16.62 -5.55 -6.69
CA GLN A 34 15.99 -5.60 -8.02
C GLN A 34 14.46 -5.67 -7.92
N LYS A 35 13.91 -6.50 -7.03
CA LYS A 35 12.46 -6.56 -6.75
C LYS A 35 11.91 -5.18 -6.43
N ARG A 36 12.58 -4.44 -5.54
CA ARG A 36 12.17 -3.08 -5.19
C ARG A 36 12.15 -2.16 -6.41
N VAL A 37 13.21 -2.15 -7.22
CA VAL A 37 13.27 -1.35 -8.45
C VAL A 37 12.16 -1.72 -9.42
N LEU A 38 11.83 -3.01 -9.54
CA LEU A 38 10.72 -3.47 -10.38
C LEU A 38 9.36 -2.98 -9.84
N VAL A 39 9.14 -3.03 -8.54
CA VAL A 39 7.92 -2.50 -7.90
C VAL A 39 7.80 -0.99 -8.11
N GLU A 40 8.88 -0.23 -7.97
CA GLU A 40 8.89 1.22 -8.25
C GLU A 40 8.51 1.52 -9.70
N LYS A 41 9.07 0.77 -10.67
CA LYS A 41 8.70 0.88 -12.08
C LYS A 41 7.23 0.48 -12.32
N TRP A 42 6.78 -0.60 -11.71
CA TRP A 42 5.42 -1.11 -11.82
C TRP A 42 4.37 -0.11 -11.32
N ILE A 43 4.65 0.55 -10.19
CA ILE A 43 3.83 1.64 -9.66
C ILE A 43 3.80 2.81 -10.66
N ALA A 44 4.97 3.22 -11.16
CA ALA A 44 5.12 4.36 -12.07
C ALA A 44 4.42 4.18 -13.43
N LEU A 45 4.26 2.94 -13.92
CA LEU A 45 3.49 2.63 -15.12
C LEU A 45 2.05 3.17 -15.04
N GLY A 46 1.44 3.13 -13.85
CA GLY A 46 0.03 3.43 -13.66
C GLY A 46 -0.89 2.42 -14.36
N LYS A 47 -2.20 2.69 -14.26
CA LYS A 47 -3.32 1.81 -14.64
C LYS A 47 -3.15 1.24 -16.04
N TYR A 48 -3.03 2.11 -17.04
CA TYR A 48 -2.88 1.68 -18.43
C TYR A 48 -1.47 1.23 -18.82
N GLY A 49 -0.42 1.65 -18.10
CA GLY A 49 0.94 1.16 -18.38
C GLY A 49 1.11 -0.31 -17.99
N ARG A 50 0.28 -0.79 -17.05
CA ARG A 50 0.25 -2.19 -16.61
C ARG A 50 -0.66 -3.09 -17.47
N ASN A 51 -1.54 -2.51 -18.30
CA ASN A 51 -2.49 -3.28 -19.10
C ASN A 51 -1.84 -4.27 -20.07
N ASP A 52 -0.71 -3.92 -20.68
CA ASP A 52 -0.02 -4.83 -21.60
C ASP A 52 0.32 -6.17 -20.92
N TYR A 53 0.69 -6.12 -19.64
CA TYR A 53 1.00 -7.31 -18.84
C TYR A 53 -0.26 -8.03 -18.36
N ALA A 54 -1.30 -7.29 -17.97
CA ALA A 54 -2.57 -7.89 -17.55
C ALA A 54 -3.30 -8.61 -18.71
N LEU A 55 -3.38 -7.97 -19.87
CA LEU A 55 -3.98 -8.55 -21.08
C LEU A 55 -3.18 -9.77 -21.55
N ALA A 56 -1.84 -9.73 -21.47
CA ALA A 56 -1.01 -10.90 -21.75
C ALA A 56 -1.34 -12.08 -20.82
N THR A 57 -1.56 -11.85 -19.52
CA THR A 57 -2.00 -12.89 -18.59
C THR A 57 -3.39 -13.45 -18.93
N PHE A 58 -4.30 -12.65 -19.48
CA PHE A 58 -5.63 -13.14 -19.89
C PHE A 58 -5.60 -13.97 -21.17
N GLU A 59 -4.75 -13.60 -22.12
CA GLU A 59 -4.56 -14.33 -23.38
C GLU A 59 -3.76 -15.62 -23.17
N ASP A 60 -2.70 -15.55 -22.36
CA ASP A 60 -1.81 -16.65 -22.02
C ASP A 60 -1.44 -16.64 -20.52
N PRO A 61 -2.21 -17.33 -19.67
CA PRO A 61 -2.03 -17.28 -18.22
C PRO A 61 -0.76 -17.99 -17.74
N ILE A 62 -0.08 -18.78 -18.59
CA ILE A 62 1.16 -19.46 -18.23
C ILE A 62 2.15 -19.32 -19.39
N PRO A 63 3.20 -18.51 -19.25
CA PRO A 63 4.21 -18.41 -20.29
C PRO A 63 4.80 -19.78 -20.64
N ASP A 64 4.79 -20.14 -21.93
CA ASP A 64 5.35 -21.40 -22.45
C ASP A 64 6.83 -21.62 -22.06
N TYR A 65 7.55 -20.54 -21.75
CA TYR A 65 8.95 -20.57 -21.36
C TYR A 65 9.23 -19.61 -20.21
N LEU A 66 9.76 -20.16 -19.11
CA LEU A 66 10.30 -19.40 -17.99
C LEU A 66 11.84 -19.46 -18.03
N PRO A 67 12.55 -18.34 -18.28
CA PRO A 67 14.00 -18.32 -18.28
C PRO A 67 14.56 -18.71 -16.90
N PRO A 68 15.54 -19.63 -16.81
CA PRO A 68 16.06 -20.11 -15.53
C PRO A 68 16.75 -19.03 -14.68
N GLU A 69 17.16 -17.93 -15.29
CA GLU A 69 17.77 -16.78 -14.63
C GLU A 69 16.76 -15.85 -13.94
N VAL A 70 15.47 -15.98 -14.23
CA VAL A 70 14.41 -15.17 -13.61
C VAL A 70 13.93 -15.84 -12.33
N PRO A 71 14.03 -15.19 -11.15
CA PRO A 71 13.53 -15.74 -9.91
C PRO A 71 12.00 -15.78 -9.92
N GLN A 72 11.47 -16.94 -9.52
CA GLN A 72 10.03 -17.19 -9.48
C GLN A 72 9.44 -16.98 -8.07
N ASP A 73 10.32 -16.78 -7.09
CA ASP A 73 10.04 -16.67 -5.65
C ASP A 73 10.15 -15.21 -5.15
N LEU A 74 10.05 -14.22 -6.06
CA LEU A 74 10.02 -12.82 -5.65
C LEU A 74 8.84 -12.49 -4.73
N LEU A 75 7.71 -13.19 -4.90
CA LEU A 75 6.56 -13.12 -4.00
C LEU A 75 6.47 -14.42 -3.21
N SER A 76 6.31 -14.31 -1.89
CA SER A 76 6.07 -15.46 -1.02
C SER A 76 4.68 -16.08 -1.29
N GLU A 77 4.44 -17.28 -0.76
CA GLU A 77 3.11 -17.90 -0.82
C GLU A 77 2.03 -17.00 -0.19
N ASP A 78 2.37 -16.31 0.91
CA ASP A 78 1.46 -15.37 1.56
C ASP A 78 1.19 -14.14 0.68
N ASP A 79 2.22 -13.57 0.04
CA ASP A 79 2.08 -12.45 -0.91
C ASP A 79 1.18 -12.84 -2.11
N ARG A 80 1.37 -14.04 -2.64
CA ARG A 80 0.55 -14.58 -3.74
C ARG A 80 -0.89 -14.81 -3.33
N ALA A 81 -1.14 -15.24 -2.08
CA ALA A 81 -2.49 -15.40 -1.54
C ALA A 81 -3.26 -14.07 -1.48
N ILE A 82 -2.54 -12.96 -1.23
CA ILE A 82 -3.08 -11.61 -1.16
C ILE A 82 -3.45 -11.06 -2.54
N SER A 83 -2.79 -11.51 -3.61
CA SER A 83 -3.02 -10.97 -4.96
C SER A 83 -4.43 -11.26 -5.50
N ASN A 84 -5.12 -12.29 -4.97
CA ASN A 84 -6.53 -12.58 -5.25
C ASN A 84 -7.51 -11.75 -4.38
N MET A 85 -6.99 -10.95 -3.45
CA MET A 85 -7.75 -10.17 -2.49
C MET A 85 -7.76 -8.69 -2.90
N LEU A 86 -8.89 -8.20 -3.40
CA LEU A 86 -9.12 -6.76 -3.59
C LEU A 86 -9.27 -6.10 -2.23
N SER A 87 -8.16 -5.73 -1.58
CA SER A 87 -8.19 -4.81 -0.45
C SER A 87 -7.56 -3.54 -0.91
N SER A 88 -8.22 -2.44 -0.64
CA SER A 88 -7.69 -1.12 -0.93
C SER A 88 -7.30 -0.38 0.34
N THR A 89 -7.15 -1.07 1.48
CA THR A 89 -6.74 -0.46 2.78
C THR A 89 -5.43 -1.07 3.26
N LEU A 90 -4.42 -0.24 3.47
CA LEU A 90 -3.11 -0.62 4.03
C LEU A 90 -2.92 0.02 5.40
N TRP A 91 -2.36 -0.73 6.35
CA TRP A 91 -1.85 -0.21 7.61
C TRP A 91 -0.33 -0.31 7.61
N ILE A 92 0.38 0.81 7.76
CA ILE A 92 1.85 0.85 7.66
C ILE A 92 2.44 1.55 8.88
N ARG A 93 3.26 0.82 9.65
CA ARG A 93 4.05 1.39 10.74
C ARG A 93 5.31 2.04 10.20
N THR A 94 5.51 3.32 10.47
CA THR A 94 6.68 4.07 9.98
C THR A 94 7.57 4.58 11.11
N TRP A 95 7.21 4.33 12.37
CA TRP A 95 8.00 4.75 13.52
C TRP A 95 8.34 3.60 14.47
N PHE A 96 9.64 3.45 14.71
CA PHE A 96 10.23 2.37 15.52
C PHE A 96 11.09 2.89 16.68
N GLY A 97 11.01 4.18 16.99
CA GLY A 97 11.84 4.82 18.01
C GLY A 97 13.20 5.30 17.45
N GLY A 98 14.07 5.73 18.36
CA GLY A 98 15.43 6.18 18.07
C GLY A 98 16.43 5.02 17.99
N THR A 99 17.71 5.36 18.04
CA THR A 99 18.81 4.40 17.91
C THR A 99 19.09 3.57 19.17
N ASP A 100 18.56 3.99 20.32
CA ASP A 100 18.76 3.31 21.60
C ASP A 100 17.57 2.40 21.97
N GLN A 101 17.87 1.32 22.68
CA GLN A 101 16.87 0.32 23.08
C GLN A 101 15.71 0.91 23.89
N THR A 102 15.98 1.90 24.75
CA THR A 102 14.93 2.51 25.57
C THR A 102 13.92 3.27 24.71
N SER A 103 14.39 3.98 23.69
CA SER A 103 13.51 4.64 22.73
C SER A 103 12.73 3.65 21.87
N GLN A 104 13.34 2.53 21.47
CA GLN A 104 12.66 1.46 20.72
C GLN A 104 11.57 0.79 21.57
N ASP A 105 11.87 0.44 22.81
CA ASP A 105 10.90 -0.16 23.76
C ASP A 105 9.71 0.78 24.01
N ALA A 106 9.97 2.08 24.10
CA ALA A 106 8.92 3.10 24.23
C ALA A 106 8.05 3.19 22.97
N ALA A 107 8.66 3.18 21.79
CA ALA A 107 7.94 3.19 20.52
C ALA A 107 7.08 1.93 20.33
N ASP A 108 7.60 0.75 20.68
CA ASP A 108 6.85 -0.50 20.64
C ASP A 108 5.69 -0.51 21.63
N THR A 109 5.87 0.07 22.81
CA THR A 109 4.80 0.22 23.82
C THR A 109 3.69 1.15 23.30
N ALA A 110 4.07 2.29 22.72
CA ALA A 110 3.15 3.26 22.13
C ALA A 110 2.40 2.66 20.94
N TYR A 111 3.11 1.98 20.03
CA TYR A 111 2.53 1.29 18.89
C TYR A 111 1.57 0.18 19.32
N ARG A 112 1.91 -0.61 20.36
CA ARG A 112 1.01 -1.65 20.88
C ARG A 112 -0.31 -1.06 21.36
N ARG A 113 -0.29 0.10 22.04
CA ARG A 113 -1.50 0.81 22.44
C ARG A 113 -2.32 1.23 21.22
N LEU A 114 -1.67 1.83 20.23
CA LEU A 114 -2.34 2.25 18.99
C LEU A 114 -2.96 1.07 18.24
N ARG A 115 -2.22 -0.02 18.08
CA ARG A 115 -2.68 -1.26 17.43
C ARG A 115 -3.89 -1.85 18.15
N LEU A 116 -3.87 -1.88 19.49
CA LEU A 116 -5.02 -2.34 20.29
C LEU A 116 -6.25 -1.46 20.07
N GLU A 117 -6.08 -0.14 20.02
CA GLU A 117 -7.19 0.80 19.84
C GLU A 117 -7.78 0.70 18.41
N VAL A 118 -6.94 0.78 17.39
CA VAL A 118 -7.40 0.84 15.98
C VAL A 118 -7.77 -0.55 15.47
N LEU A 119 -6.79 -1.46 15.42
CA LEU A 119 -6.92 -2.74 14.74
C LEU A 119 -7.72 -3.75 15.57
N GLN A 120 -7.75 -3.58 16.88
CA GLN A 120 -8.41 -4.52 17.78
C GLN A 120 -9.60 -3.92 18.54
N GLN A 121 -9.91 -2.63 18.38
CA GLN A 121 -11.05 -1.95 19.01
C GLN A 121 -11.12 -2.21 20.52
N GLY A 122 -9.95 -2.19 21.18
CA GLY A 122 -9.80 -2.44 22.62
C GLY A 122 -9.90 -3.90 23.06
N ARG A 123 -9.91 -4.88 22.14
CA ARG A 123 -10.12 -6.31 22.43
C ARG A 123 -8.99 -7.18 21.89
N GLU A 124 -8.15 -7.74 22.76
CA GLU A 124 -6.91 -8.46 22.38
C GLU A 124 -7.07 -9.56 21.30
N ASN A 125 -8.22 -10.26 21.26
CA ASN A 125 -8.50 -11.35 20.31
C ASN A 125 -9.45 -10.94 19.16
N TYR A 126 -9.53 -9.64 18.89
CA TYR A 126 -10.33 -9.10 17.80
C TYR A 126 -9.42 -8.44 16.78
N HIS A 127 -9.81 -8.51 15.51
CA HIS A 127 -9.19 -7.78 14.42
C HIS A 127 -10.30 -7.18 13.55
N VAL A 128 -10.18 -5.89 13.25
CA VAL A 128 -11.15 -5.19 12.41
C VAL A 128 -11.08 -5.76 10.99
N SER A 129 -12.22 -6.24 10.48
CA SER A 129 -12.26 -6.88 9.16
C SER A 129 -11.99 -5.91 8.00
N CYS A 130 -12.15 -4.61 8.24
CA CYS A 130 -11.95 -3.57 7.22
C CYS A 130 -10.48 -3.23 6.93
N ILE A 131 -9.56 -3.65 7.81
CA ILE A 131 -8.12 -3.54 7.63
C ILE A 131 -7.59 -4.95 7.79
N ARG A 132 -7.47 -5.74 6.73
CA ARG A 132 -7.14 -7.17 6.90
C ARG A 132 -5.70 -7.35 7.39
N GLU A 133 -5.46 -8.43 8.16
CA GLU A 133 -4.16 -8.71 8.77
C GLU A 133 -3.03 -8.78 7.72
N GLU A 134 -3.35 -9.27 6.52
CA GLU A 134 -2.41 -9.41 5.42
C GLU A 134 -1.93 -8.06 4.85
N PHE A 135 -2.63 -6.97 5.15
CA PHE A 135 -2.26 -5.61 4.73
C PHE A 135 -1.79 -4.75 5.92
N VAL A 136 -1.34 -5.39 7.01
CA VAL A 136 -0.70 -4.75 8.17
C VAL A 136 0.81 -4.93 8.07
N PHE A 137 1.50 -3.85 7.71
CA PHE A 137 2.94 -3.80 7.52
C PHE A 137 3.61 -3.14 8.73
N GLU A 138 4.26 -3.96 9.56
CA GLU A 138 4.83 -3.53 10.84
C GLU A 138 6.25 -4.04 11.13
N ASP A 139 6.90 -4.75 10.20
CA ASP A 139 8.27 -5.24 10.39
C ASP A 139 9.30 -4.12 10.20
N TRP A 140 10.06 -3.86 11.26
CA TRP A 140 11.15 -2.89 11.27
C TRP A 140 12.23 -3.22 10.22
N ARG A 141 12.51 -4.50 9.96
CA ARG A 141 13.59 -4.92 9.04
C ARG A 141 13.29 -4.53 7.61
N GLU A 142 12.02 -4.49 7.25
CA GLU A 142 11.53 -4.14 5.92
C GLU A 142 11.35 -2.63 5.78
N LEU A 143 10.81 -1.97 6.82
CA LEU A 143 10.38 -0.58 6.75
C LEU A 143 11.42 0.44 7.25
N SER A 144 12.44 0.02 7.99
CA SER A 144 13.42 0.95 8.61
C SER A 144 14.16 1.83 7.62
N ARG A 145 14.55 1.28 6.46
CA ARG A 145 15.21 2.08 5.41
C ARG A 145 14.34 3.23 4.93
N ASP A 146 13.03 3.02 4.91
CA ASP A 146 12.04 3.99 4.44
C ASP A 146 11.55 4.92 5.56
N ALA A 147 11.59 4.45 6.81
CA ALA A 147 11.29 5.22 8.02
C ALA A 147 12.33 6.32 8.33
N GLU A 148 13.52 6.22 7.73
CA GLU A 148 14.58 7.24 7.82
C GLU A 148 14.69 8.09 6.53
N GLY A 149 13.79 7.87 5.56
CA GLY A 149 13.78 8.53 4.27
C GLY A 149 13.24 9.98 4.30
N PRO A 150 13.30 10.70 3.16
CA PRO A 150 12.79 12.08 3.06
C PRO A 150 11.28 12.20 3.30
N ASP A 151 10.56 11.08 3.22
CA ASP A 151 9.13 10.96 3.43
C ASP A 151 8.75 10.84 4.91
N VAL A 152 9.73 10.68 5.82
CA VAL A 152 9.51 10.59 7.27
C VAL A 152 10.48 11.54 7.99
N VAL A 153 9.95 12.62 8.56
CA VAL A 153 10.73 13.65 9.22
C VAL A 153 10.52 13.58 10.73
N GLY A 154 11.57 13.23 11.48
CA GLY A 154 11.50 13.13 12.94
C GLY A 154 10.53 12.03 13.44
N GLY A 155 10.31 11.00 12.63
CA GLY A 155 9.35 9.92 12.87
C GLY A 155 7.92 10.24 12.43
N ILE A 156 7.67 11.38 11.80
CA ILE A 156 6.34 11.79 11.30
C ILE A 156 6.32 11.65 9.78
N ALA A 157 5.33 10.95 9.25
CA ALA A 157 5.18 10.79 7.80
C ALA A 157 4.76 12.12 7.17
N ALA A 158 5.50 12.57 6.15
CA ALA A 158 5.28 13.86 5.49
C ALA A 158 4.07 13.84 4.54
N GLY A 159 3.84 12.71 3.87
CA GLY A 159 2.70 12.51 2.99
C GLY A 159 2.59 13.51 1.82
N ARG A 160 3.70 13.82 1.15
CA ARG A 160 3.72 14.90 0.14
C ARG A 160 2.83 14.59 -1.08
N PRO A 161 2.01 15.51 -1.57
CA PRO A 161 1.14 15.27 -2.73
C PRO A 161 1.96 14.93 -3.98
N GLY A 162 1.46 13.99 -4.77
CA GLY A 162 2.13 13.52 -5.99
C GLY A 162 3.35 12.63 -5.76
N SER A 163 3.78 12.45 -4.50
CA SER A 163 4.91 11.57 -4.15
C SER A 163 4.45 10.13 -3.97
N VAL A 164 5.38 9.18 -4.18
CA VAL A 164 5.24 7.76 -3.85
C VAL A 164 6.19 7.48 -2.70
N PRO A 165 5.73 7.43 -1.44
CA PRO A 165 6.62 7.26 -0.30
C PRO A 165 7.34 5.92 -0.31
N GLY A 166 8.57 5.90 0.19
CA GLY A 166 9.36 4.66 0.29
C GLY A 166 8.65 3.54 1.09
N TYR A 167 7.94 3.88 2.17
CA TYR A 167 7.22 2.89 2.98
C TYR A 167 6.01 2.29 2.25
N LEU A 168 5.42 3.02 1.30
CA LEU A 168 4.39 2.49 0.42
C LEU A 168 5.00 1.53 -0.59
N VAL A 169 6.16 1.87 -1.16
CA VAL A 169 6.91 0.96 -2.04
C VAL A 169 7.23 -0.34 -1.30
N ALA A 170 7.70 -0.26 -0.05
CA ALA A 170 7.99 -1.44 0.78
C ALA A 170 6.73 -2.33 0.97
N ALA A 171 5.57 -1.75 1.32
CA ALA A 171 4.32 -2.49 1.40
C ALA A 171 3.95 -3.13 0.04
N MET A 172 4.09 -2.38 -1.06
CA MET A 172 3.79 -2.86 -2.42
C MET A 172 4.76 -3.95 -2.91
N MET A 173 5.90 -4.18 -2.24
CA MET A 173 6.72 -5.36 -2.51
C MET A 173 6.00 -6.67 -2.15
N HIS A 174 4.97 -6.63 -1.30
CA HIS A 174 4.18 -7.79 -0.91
C HIS A 174 2.87 -7.92 -1.71
N CYS A 175 2.36 -6.82 -2.25
CA CYS A 175 1.08 -6.79 -2.97
C CYS A 175 1.13 -5.90 -4.22
N PRO A 176 1.99 -6.21 -5.22
CA PRO A 176 2.14 -5.38 -6.42
C PRO A 176 0.84 -5.21 -7.23
N GLU A 177 -0.12 -6.13 -7.10
CA GLU A 177 -1.40 -6.14 -7.83
C GLU A 177 -2.49 -5.24 -7.21
N LEU A 178 -2.21 -4.54 -6.11
CA LEU A 178 -3.21 -3.84 -5.29
C LEU A 178 -4.17 -2.91 -6.06
N PHE A 179 -3.67 -2.15 -7.05
CA PHE A 179 -4.39 -0.99 -7.58
C PHE A 179 -5.46 -1.32 -8.62
N ASP A 180 -5.17 -2.21 -9.56
CA ASP A 180 -6.03 -2.42 -10.74
C ASP A 180 -6.80 -3.74 -10.70
N GLY A 181 -6.50 -4.60 -9.72
CA GLY A 181 -7.01 -5.96 -9.66
C GLY A 181 -6.62 -6.79 -10.89
N ILE A 182 -7.28 -7.96 -11.02
CA ILE A 182 -7.02 -8.95 -12.08
C ILE A 182 -8.24 -9.20 -12.98
N SER A 183 -9.25 -8.33 -12.94
CA SER A 183 -10.45 -8.44 -13.78
C SER A 183 -10.21 -7.90 -15.19
N ASP A 184 -10.79 -8.54 -16.20
CA ASP A 184 -10.85 -8.06 -17.58
C ASP A 184 -12.01 -7.06 -17.76
N ASP A 185 -11.89 -5.90 -17.12
CA ASP A 185 -12.90 -4.85 -17.18
C ASP A 185 -12.81 -4.02 -18.47
N ASP A 186 -13.94 -3.46 -18.93
CA ASP A 186 -14.05 -2.69 -20.17
C ASP A 186 -12.99 -1.58 -20.30
N TRP A 187 -12.67 -0.91 -19.18
CA TRP A 187 -11.69 0.18 -19.16
C TRP A 187 -10.30 -0.24 -19.65
N ARG A 188 -9.94 -1.54 -19.52
CA ARG A 188 -8.65 -2.06 -19.98
C ARG A 188 -8.49 -1.98 -21.50
N HIS A 189 -9.60 -1.97 -22.21
CA HIS A 189 -9.69 -1.96 -23.68
C HIS A 189 -9.96 -0.58 -24.26
N PHE A 190 -10.19 0.44 -23.43
CA PHE A 190 -10.39 1.81 -23.90
C PHE A 190 -9.16 2.32 -24.68
N SER A 191 -9.42 3.12 -25.71
CA SER A 191 -8.39 3.68 -26.56
C SER A 191 -8.69 5.13 -26.95
N GLY A 192 -7.69 5.87 -27.41
CA GLY A 192 -7.86 7.25 -27.85
C GLY A 192 -8.45 8.16 -26.77
N ALA A 193 -9.61 8.75 -27.05
CA ALA A 193 -10.27 9.71 -26.16
C ALA A 193 -10.83 9.06 -24.88
N GLU A 194 -11.42 7.87 -24.98
CA GLU A 194 -12.01 7.16 -23.83
C GLU A 194 -10.94 6.85 -22.78
N ARG A 195 -9.76 6.39 -23.23
CA ARG A 195 -8.61 6.16 -22.34
C ARG A 195 -8.10 7.45 -21.69
N ALA A 196 -8.12 8.57 -22.41
CA ALA A 196 -7.63 9.83 -21.89
C ALA A 196 -8.56 10.38 -20.79
N GLU A 197 -9.88 10.27 -20.99
CA GLU A 197 -10.90 10.65 -20.00
C GLU A 197 -10.80 9.78 -18.74
N GLU A 198 -10.76 8.46 -18.91
CA GLU A 198 -10.60 7.51 -17.78
C GLU A 198 -9.31 7.75 -16.99
N LEU A 199 -8.21 8.12 -17.66
CA LEU A 199 -6.95 8.46 -17.00
C LEU A 199 -7.03 9.75 -16.18
N GLU A 200 -7.66 10.79 -16.72
CA GLU A 200 -7.81 12.07 -16.02
C GLU A 200 -8.63 11.90 -14.74
N GLU A 201 -9.70 11.09 -14.80
CA GLU A 201 -10.49 10.70 -13.63
C GLU A 201 -9.68 9.83 -12.66
N SER A 202 -8.97 8.82 -13.18
CA SER A 202 -8.20 7.89 -12.35
C SER A 202 -7.03 8.56 -11.63
N ASP A 203 -6.35 9.54 -12.25
CA ASP A 203 -5.22 10.27 -11.65
C ASP A 203 -5.66 11.09 -10.41
N GLN A 204 -6.94 11.50 -10.36
CA GLN A 204 -7.55 12.24 -9.24
C GLN A 204 -8.30 11.34 -8.26
N SER A 205 -8.62 10.10 -8.66
CA SER A 205 -9.42 9.17 -7.87
C SER A 205 -8.57 8.38 -6.88
N GLN A 206 -9.12 8.15 -5.69
CA GLN A 206 -8.51 7.27 -4.70
C GLN A 206 -8.62 5.81 -5.16
N ALA A 207 -7.48 5.12 -5.25
CA ALA A 207 -7.40 3.68 -5.49
C ALA A 207 -7.08 2.89 -4.21
N ALA A 208 -6.40 3.52 -3.24
CA ALA A 208 -6.12 2.93 -1.93
C ALA A 208 -6.19 3.96 -0.79
N LEU A 209 -6.63 3.50 0.37
CA LEU A 209 -6.53 4.16 1.67
C LEU A 209 -5.29 3.63 2.40
N VAL A 210 -4.36 4.51 2.74
CA VAL A 210 -3.16 4.16 3.52
C VAL A 210 -3.26 4.80 4.90
N LEU A 211 -3.28 3.96 5.92
CA LEU A 211 -3.28 4.32 7.33
C LEU A 211 -1.86 4.24 7.86
N VAL A 212 -1.30 5.35 8.31
CA VAL A 212 0.10 5.41 8.73
C VAL A 212 0.20 5.54 10.25
N ALA A 213 0.81 4.53 10.86
CA ALA A 213 1.22 4.52 12.26
C ALA A 213 2.62 5.13 12.41
N ASP A 214 2.67 6.45 12.28
CA ASP A 214 3.88 7.24 12.53
C ASP A 214 4.01 7.60 14.02
N ARG A 215 5.03 8.38 14.37
CA ARG A 215 5.28 8.80 15.75
C ARG A 215 4.08 9.52 16.37
N LYS A 216 3.44 10.40 15.60
CA LYS A 216 2.31 11.18 16.11
C LYS A 216 1.10 10.29 16.38
N ALA A 217 0.83 9.32 15.50
CA ALA A 217 -0.18 8.31 15.73
C ALA A 217 0.11 7.49 17.00
N CYS A 218 1.36 7.04 17.18
CA CYS A 218 1.73 6.20 18.31
C CYS A 218 1.71 6.95 19.67
N GLU A 219 2.25 8.18 19.71
CA GLU A 219 2.39 8.95 20.96
C GLU A 219 1.10 9.70 21.31
N GLU A 220 0.41 10.26 20.31
CA GLU A 220 -0.69 11.19 20.51
C GLU A 220 -2.06 10.66 20.04
N GLY A 221 -2.10 9.50 19.37
CA GLY A 221 -3.33 8.88 18.86
C GLY A 221 -3.78 9.37 17.48
N TRP A 222 -3.12 10.39 16.91
CA TRP A 222 -3.51 10.97 15.62
C TRP A 222 -3.00 10.15 14.42
N VAL A 223 -3.82 9.22 13.94
CA VAL A 223 -3.51 8.39 12.77
C VAL A 223 -3.59 9.22 11.50
N LEU A 224 -2.60 9.08 10.62
CA LEU A 224 -2.61 9.71 9.30
C LEU A 224 -3.31 8.80 8.28
N LEU A 225 -4.31 9.36 7.61
CA LEU A 225 -5.05 8.76 6.51
C LEU A 225 -4.59 9.44 5.22
N LEU A 226 -4.13 8.64 4.26
CA LEU A 226 -3.70 9.09 2.94
C LEU A 226 -4.55 8.42 1.87
N ALA A 227 -5.08 9.22 0.96
CA ALA A 227 -5.64 8.71 -0.28
C ALA A 227 -4.52 8.58 -1.32
N VAL A 228 -4.48 7.44 -2.00
CA VAL A 228 -3.45 7.10 -2.97
C VAL A 228 -4.11 6.73 -4.28
N ASN A 229 -3.67 7.33 -5.39
CA ASN A 229 -4.20 7.01 -6.72
C ASN A 229 -3.56 5.74 -7.32
N HIS A 230 -3.97 5.37 -8.54
CA HIS A 230 -3.48 4.17 -9.22
C HIS A 230 -1.96 4.20 -9.55
N ARG A 231 -1.28 5.33 -9.38
CA ARG A 231 0.18 5.49 -9.56
C ARG A 231 0.92 5.42 -8.24
N GLY A 232 0.27 5.00 -7.15
CA GLY A 232 0.86 5.04 -5.83
C GLY A 232 1.13 6.46 -5.31
N GLN A 233 0.59 7.48 -5.97
CA GLN A 233 0.84 8.87 -5.60
C GLN A 233 -0.17 9.30 -4.54
N ILE A 234 0.33 10.01 -3.53
CA ILE A 234 -0.52 10.63 -2.52
C ILE A 234 -1.34 11.75 -3.16
N LEU A 235 -2.66 11.71 -2.97
CA LEU A 235 -3.56 12.79 -3.32
C LEU A 235 -3.39 13.99 -2.37
N PRO A 236 -3.77 15.22 -2.76
CA PRO A 236 -3.31 16.43 -2.06
C PRO A 236 -3.77 16.57 -0.60
N PHE A 237 -4.88 15.94 -0.23
CA PHE A 237 -5.42 16.02 1.11
C PHE A 237 -4.85 14.94 2.03
N ARG A 238 -4.38 15.37 3.21
CA ARG A 238 -3.92 14.50 4.30
C ARG A 238 -4.80 14.68 5.51
N VAL A 239 -5.34 13.58 6.03
CA VAL A 239 -6.29 13.64 7.14
C VAL A 239 -5.69 12.98 8.37
N ARG A 240 -5.71 13.69 9.50
CA ARG A 240 -5.44 13.15 10.82
C ARG A 240 -6.75 12.87 11.52
N GLU A 241 -6.92 11.63 11.92
CA GLU A 241 -8.09 11.17 12.67
C GLU A 241 -7.64 10.55 14.00
N ARG A 242 -8.55 10.56 14.97
CA ARG A 242 -8.36 9.88 16.24
C ARG A 242 -8.26 8.37 16.05
N ALA A 243 -7.45 7.72 16.88
CA ALA A 243 -7.24 6.27 16.86
C ALA A 243 -8.57 5.51 16.90
N ARG A 244 -9.48 5.91 17.80
CA ARG A 244 -10.79 5.25 17.97
C ARG A 244 -11.69 5.30 16.74
N GLU A 245 -11.59 6.35 15.93
CA GLU A 245 -12.43 6.59 14.76
C GLU A 245 -11.80 6.05 13.47
N THR A 246 -10.51 5.69 13.49
CA THR A 246 -9.76 5.27 12.30
C THR A 246 -10.38 4.05 11.61
N ALA A 247 -10.86 3.07 12.37
CA ALA A 247 -11.49 1.88 11.79
C ALA A 247 -12.80 2.20 11.07
N GLN A 248 -13.53 3.24 11.49
CA GLN A 248 -14.75 3.68 10.81
C GLN A 248 -14.44 4.23 9.41
N HIS A 249 -13.34 4.95 9.23
CA HIS A 249 -12.92 5.41 7.90
C HIS A 249 -12.53 4.26 6.98
N ALA A 250 -11.90 3.21 7.51
CA ALA A 250 -11.65 1.99 6.75
C ALA A 250 -12.97 1.28 6.34
N VAL A 251 -14.00 1.31 7.19
CA VAL A 251 -15.35 0.81 6.82
C VAL A 251 -15.96 1.68 5.73
N ASN A 252 -15.98 3.00 5.90
CA ASN A 252 -16.53 3.94 4.92
C ASN A 252 -15.88 3.75 3.55
N TRP A 253 -14.55 3.59 3.52
CA TRP A 253 -13.80 3.34 2.30
C TRP A 253 -14.21 2.02 1.62
N LEU A 254 -14.38 0.94 2.38
CA LEU A 254 -14.89 -0.32 1.83
C LEU A 254 -16.33 -0.22 1.32
N GLU A 255 -17.12 0.69 1.88
CA GLU A 255 -18.48 1.02 1.41
C GLU A 255 -18.49 2.02 0.23
N GLY A 256 -17.32 2.40 -0.28
CA GLY A 256 -17.17 3.24 -1.46
C GLY A 256 -17.13 4.75 -1.18
N GLN A 257 -16.90 5.16 0.06
CA GLN A 257 -16.75 6.57 0.43
C GLN A 257 -15.25 6.94 0.46
N PRO A 258 -14.72 7.63 -0.58
CA PRO A 258 -13.34 8.06 -0.60
C PRO A 258 -13.09 9.15 0.44
N LEU A 259 -11.82 9.32 0.80
CA LEU A 259 -11.40 10.31 1.79
C LEU A 259 -11.63 11.76 1.32
N SER A 260 -11.80 11.99 0.01
CA SER A 260 -12.16 13.29 -0.56
C SER A 260 -13.54 13.78 -0.10
N GLU A 261 -14.51 12.89 0.13
CA GLU A 261 -15.87 13.29 0.58
C GLU A 261 -15.88 13.97 1.96
N ILE A 262 -14.82 13.79 2.74
CA ILE A 262 -14.67 14.39 4.07
C ILE A 262 -13.58 15.46 4.14
N ALA A 263 -12.81 15.65 3.06
CA ALA A 263 -11.80 16.68 2.96
C ALA A 263 -12.42 17.98 2.41
N PHE A 264 -12.43 19.03 3.23
CA PHE A 264 -13.11 20.29 2.87
C PHE A 264 -12.35 21.13 1.82
N GLU A 265 -11.07 20.85 1.57
CA GLU A 265 -10.19 21.60 0.65
C GLU A 265 -9.23 20.66 -0.10
N GLU A 266 -9.75 19.92 -1.09
CA GLU A 266 -9.06 18.84 -1.83
C GLU A 266 -7.76 19.24 -2.55
N ASN A 267 -7.48 20.55 -2.70
CA ASN A 267 -6.37 21.08 -3.50
C ASN A 267 -5.26 21.75 -2.68
N GLU A 268 -5.41 21.88 -1.37
CA GLU A 268 -4.38 22.49 -0.52
C GLU A 268 -3.47 21.42 0.07
N ASP A 269 -2.16 21.65 -0.01
CA ASP A 269 -1.12 20.82 0.60
C ASP A 269 -1.12 21.01 2.13
N THR A 270 -2.21 20.64 2.79
CA THR A 270 -2.47 20.87 4.21
C THR A 270 -2.80 19.57 4.94
N GLU A 271 -2.29 19.42 6.17
CA GLU A 271 -2.69 18.34 7.08
C GLU A 271 -3.93 18.81 7.86
N PHE A 272 -5.04 18.09 7.74
CA PHE A 272 -6.32 18.44 8.36
C PHE A 272 -6.61 17.53 9.55
N TYR A 273 -7.07 18.10 10.66
CA TYR A 273 -7.55 17.34 11.82
C TYR A 273 -9.07 17.30 11.78
N MET A 274 -9.66 16.10 11.72
CA MET A 274 -11.12 15.96 11.60
C MET A 274 -11.88 16.50 12.81
N ARG A 275 -11.23 16.55 13.98
CA ARG A 275 -11.82 16.97 15.25
C ARG A 275 -10.81 17.72 16.10
N GLU A 276 -11.31 18.59 16.98
CA GLU A 276 -10.51 19.22 18.05
C GLU A 276 -10.31 18.22 19.22
N GLY A 277 -9.28 18.38 20.04
CA GLY A 277 -9.10 17.60 21.27
C GLY A 277 -7.86 16.73 21.29
N ASP A 278 -7.92 15.57 21.94
CA ASP A 278 -6.86 14.57 21.91
C ASP A 278 -7.08 13.57 20.75
N GLY A 279 -5.99 12.89 20.35
CA GLY A 279 -6.02 11.95 19.25
C GLY A 279 -6.53 10.56 19.62
N TRP A 280 -6.93 10.32 20.86
CA TRP A 280 -7.37 8.98 21.30
C TRP A 280 -8.90 8.86 21.29
N ASP A 281 -9.63 9.81 21.88
CA ASP A 281 -11.09 9.75 22.11
C ASP A 281 -11.88 10.79 21.32
#